data_AF-A0A644YGL6-F1
#
_entry.id   AF-A0A644YGL6-F1
#
_cell.length_a   1.000
_cell.length_b   1.000
_cell.length_c   1.000
_cell.angle_alpha   90.00
_cell.angle_beta   90.00
_cell.angle_gamma   90.00
#
_symmetry.space_group_name_H-M   'P 1'
#
loop_
_entity.id
_entity.type
_entity.pdbx_description
1 polymer ?
#
loop_
_entity_poly.entity_id
_entity_poly.type
_entity_poly.pdbx_seq_one_letter_code
_entity_poly.pdbx_strand_id
1 'polypeptide(L)'
;MTLFTSGKIKLPLWFINNNWNVNYSIFKVALFHDDTVGLVNYQDIGIEMKISSMGRAMLECLSLCPNDFSITEAYELMEGLSTLRPKQVQELLESCKSIKAKRLFLYFAERAGHSWFKYIDQTKIDLGSGNRSLTKKGMLVAKYKLVLPKELAQ
;
A
#
# COMPACT_ATOMS: atom_id res chain seq x y z
N MET A 1 -3.50 -17.41 -3.47
CA MET A 1 -3.60 -16.41 -4.56
C MET A 1 -4.40 -15.22 -4.05
N THR A 2 -3.93 -13.99 -4.26
CA THR A 2 -4.62 -12.80 -3.72
C THR A 2 -5.14 -11.95 -4.86
N LEU A 3 -6.44 -11.61 -4.82
CA LEU A 3 -7.10 -10.76 -5.82
C LEU A 3 -7.53 -9.45 -5.19
N PHE A 4 -6.99 -8.34 -5.68
CA PHE A 4 -7.45 -7.00 -5.35
C PHE A 4 -8.51 -6.57 -6.35
N THR A 5 -9.67 -6.14 -5.84
CA THR A 5 -10.76 -5.61 -6.67
C THR A 5 -11.22 -4.27 -6.11
N SER A 6 -11.72 -3.40 -6.99
CA SER A 6 -12.42 -2.20 -6.53
C SER A 6 -13.62 -2.63 -5.68
N GLY A 7 -13.89 -1.89 -4.60
CA GLY A 7 -14.96 -2.23 -3.65
C GLY A 7 -16.36 -2.37 -4.26
N LYS A 8 -16.58 -1.78 -5.45
CA LYS A 8 -17.85 -1.83 -6.19
C LYS A 8 -18.00 -3.07 -7.08
N ILE A 9 -16.93 -3.84 -7.30
CA ILE A 9 -16.95 -4.96 -8.25
C ILE A 9 -17.63 -6.18 -7.61
N LYS A 10 -18.66 -6.69 -8.30
CA LYS A 10 -19.19 -8.03 -8.07
C LYS A 10 -18.39 -9.00 -8.93
N LEU A 11 -17.87 -10.05 -8.30
CA LEU A 11 -17.15 -11.09 -9.04
C LEU A 11 -18.14 -11.88 -9.90
N PRO A 12 -17.74 -12.27 -11.12
CA PRO A 12 -18.56 -13.13 -11.96
C PRO A 12 -18.88 -14.45 -11.28
N LEU A 13 -20.10 -14.97 -11.52
CA LEU A 13 -20.53 -16.26 -10.96
C LEU A 13 -19.61 -17.41 -11.37
N TRP A 14 -19.06 -17.38 -12.60
CA TRP A 14 -18.12 -18.40 -13.06
C TRP A 14 -16.86 -18.45 -12.17
N PHE A 15 -16.38 -17.32 -11.65
CA PHE A 15 -15.18 -17.27 -10.81
C PHE A 15 -15.47 -17.83 -9.42
N ILE A 16 -16.62 -17.47 -8.85
CA ILE A 16 -17.03 -17.88 -7.50
C ILE A 16 -17.38 -19.37 -7.45
N ASN A 17 -18.07 -19.86 -8.49
CA ASN A 17 -18.52 -21.25 -8.58
C ASN A 17 -17.42 -22.22 -9.05
N ASN A 18 -16.29 -21.70 -9.53
CA ASN A 18 -15.18 -22.54 -9.98
C ASN A 18 -14.35 -23.04 -8.80
N ASN A 19 -13.94 -24.31 -8.85
CA ASN A 19 -12.99 -24.87 -7.90
C ASN A 19 -11.56 -24.65 -8.41
N TRP A 20 -10.88 -23.65 -7.86
CA TRP A 20 -9.55 -23.26 -8.29
C TRP A 20 -8.43 -24.17 -7.76
N ASN A 21 -8.73 -25.16 -6.89
CA ASN A 21 -7.75 -25.99 -6.19
C ASN A 21 -6.63 -25.18 -5.48
N VAL A 22 -6.87 -23.90 -5.21
CA VAL A 22 -5.98 -23.00 -4.49
C VAL A 22 -6.78 -22.15 -3.53
N ASN A 23 -6.20 -21.86 -2.36
CA ASN A 23 -6.76 -20.88 -1.45
C ASN A 23 -6.59 -19.48 -2.06
N TYR A 24 -7.70 -18.75 -2.20
CA TYR A 24 -7.68 -17.38 -2.67
C TYR A 24 -8.30 -16.41 -1.66
N SER A 25 -7.71 -15.22 -1.57
CA SER A 25 -8.22 -14.12 -0.75
C SER A 25 -8.62 -12.97 -1.66
N ILE A 26 -9.82 -12.43 -1.48
CA ILE A 26 -10.30 -11.27 -2.23
C ILE A 26 -10.28 -10.05 -1.32
N PHE A 27 -9.48 -9.05 -1.68
CA PHE A 27 -9.47 -7.77 -1.01
C PHE A 27 -10.21 -6.74 -1.86
N LYS A 28 -11.35 -6.29 -1.33
CA LYS A 28 -12.14 -5.20 -1.91
C LYS A 28 -11.67 -3.89 -1.31
N VAL A 29 -10.67 -3.26 -1.91
CA VAL A 29 -10.06 -2.05 -1.35
C VAL A 29 -10.42 -0.84 -2.20
N ALA A 30 -11.22 0.07 -1.63
CA ALA A 30 -11.43 1.40 -2.19
C ALA A 30 -10.38 2.35 -1.61
N LEU A 31 -9.11 2.18 -1.99
CA LEU A 31 -7.99 2.87 -1.36
C LEU A 31 -7.81 4.33 -1.84
N PHE A 32 -8.21 4.61 -3.08
CA PHE A 32 -7.97 5.88 -3.76
C PHE A 32 -9.28 6.62 -4.04
N HIS A 33 -9.21 7.93 -4.30
CA HIS A 33 -10.36 8.70 -4.79
C HIS A 33 -10.72 8.29 -6.22
N ASP A 34 -9.71 8.02 -7.03
CA ASP A 34 -9.81 7.45 -8.37
C ASP A 34 -9.11 6.08 -8.38
N ASP A 35 -9.87 5.03 -8.64
CA ASP A 35 -9.40 3.64 -8.65
C ASP A 35 -8.46 3.33 -9.83
N THR A 36 -8.26 4.25 -10.78
CA THR A 36 -7.34 4.09 -11.92
C THR A 36 -5.94 4.63 -11.64
N VAL A 37 -5.78 5.48 -10.61
CA VAL A 37 -4.49 6.11 -10.27
C VAL A 37 -3.43 5.04 -10.01
N GLY A 38 -2.26 5.18 -10.64
CA GLY A 38 -1.15 4.25 -10.50
C GLY A 38 -1.40 2.85 -11.07
N LEU A 39 -2.42 2.65 -11.92
CA LEU A 39 -2.48 1.47 -12.79
C LEU A 39 -1.55 1.65 -14.00
N VAL A 40 -0.88 0.58 -14.38
CA VAL A 40 -0.01 0.50 -15.56
C VAL A 40 -0.49 -0.62 -16.48
N ASN A 41 -0.22 -0.48 -17.79
CA ASN A 41 -0.47 -1.54 -18.74
C ASN A 41 0.53 -2.68 -18.49
N TYR A 42 0.00 -3.89 -18.34
CA TYR A 42 0.74 -5.13 -18.41
C TYR A 42 0.32 -5.85 -19.68
N GLN A 43 1.31 -6.18 -20.49
CA GLN A 43 1.13 -6.97 -21.70
C GLN A 43 2.03 -8.19 -21.60
N ASP A 44 1.42 -9.36 -21.67
CA ASP A 44 2.11 -10.64 -21.72
C ASP A 44 1.27 -11.61 -22.57
N ILE A 45 1.93 -12.32 -23.47
CA ILE A 45 1.40 -13.23 -24.52
C ILE A 45 -0.15 -13.22 -24.64
N GLY A 46 -0.67 -12.29 -25.45
CA GLY A 46 -2.09 -12.23 -25.82
C GLY A 46 -3.03 -11.66 -24.75
N ILE A 47 -2.52 -11.29 -23.57
CA ILE A 47 -3.28 -10.69 -22.48
C ILE A 47 -2.82 -9.24 -22.30
N GLU A 48 -3.76 -8.31 -22.43
CA GLU A 48 -3.58 -6.92 -22.04
C GLU A 48 -4.46 -6.63 -20.82
N MET A 49 -3.83 -6.20 -19.73
CA MET A 49 -4.55 -5.85 -18.52
C MET A 49 -3.89 -4.70 -17.77
N LYS A 50 -4.67 -4.02 -16.93
CA LYS A 50 -4.16 -3.00 -16.00
C LYS A 50 -3.74 -3.66 -14.69
N ILE A 51 -2.52 -3.40 -14.24
CA ILE A 51 -2.01 -3.85 -12.94
C ILE A 51 -1.59 -2.67 -12.07
N SER A 52 -1.50 -2.87 -10.76
CA SER A 52 -0.93 -1.88 -9.85
C SER A 52 0.55 -1.64 -10.18
N SER A 53 0.94 -0.37 -10.30
CA SER A 53 2.35 0.02 -10.26
C SER A 53 2.98 -0.32 -8.91
N MET A 54 4.31 -0.38 -8.83
CA MET A 54 5.03 -0.73 -7.59
C MET A 54 4.61 0.15 -6.39
N GLY A 55 4.52 1.47 -6.57
CA GLY A 55 4.10 2.38 -5.49
C GLY A 55 2.63 2.16 -5.07
N ARG A 56 1.75 1.85 -6.03
CA ARG A 56 0.35 1.53 -5.73
C ARG A 56 0.23 0.21 -4.99
N ALA A 57 0.88 -0.84 -5.49
CA ALA A 57 0.89 -2.16 -4.88
C ALA A 57 1.41 -2.09 -3.44
N MET A 58 2.41 -1.25 -3.19
CA MET A 58 2.92 -1.00 -1.84
C MET A 58 1.88 -0.36 -0.93
N LEU A 59 1.13 0.66 -1.39
CA LEU A 59 0.05 1.25 -0.60
C LEU A 59 -1.09 0.26 -0.33
N GLU A 60 -1.43 -0.57 -1.31
CA GLU A 60 -2.42 -1.65 -1.17
C GLU A 60 -1.98 -2.66 -0.10
N CYS A 61 -0.73 -3.11 -0.17
CA CYS A 61 -0.08 -3.96 0.84
C CYS A 61 -0.12 -3.34 2.24
N LEU A 62 0.34 -2.08 2.39
CA LEU A 62 0.33 -1.37 3.69
C LEU A 62 -1.08 -1.14 4.24
N SER A 63 -2.09 -1.09 3.37
CA SER A 63 -3.49 -0.99 3.80
C SER A 63 -3.97 -2.25 4.53
N LEU A 64 -3.34 -3.40 4.28
CA LEU A 64 -3.65 -4.70 4.88
C LEU A 64 -2.93 -4.95 6.23
N CYS A 65 -1.86 -4.21 6.50
CA CYS A 65 -1.09 -4.38 7.74
C CYS A 65 -1.86 -3.91 9.00
N PRO A 66 -1.66 -4.55 10.18
CA PRO A 66 -0.96 -5.83 10.41
C PRO A 66 -1.81 -7.07 10.16
N ASN A 67 -3.12 -6.90 9.91
CA ASN A 67 -4.09 -7.98 10.06
C ASN A 67 -3.92 -9.08 9.01
N ASP A 68 -3.76 -8.68 7.75
CA ASP A 68 -3.69 -9.61 6.62
C ASP A 68 -2.29 -9.65 6.00
N PHE A 69 -1.40 -8.73 6.39
CA PHE A 69 -0.02 -8.69 5.92
C PHE A 69 0.93 -8.21 7.02
N SER A 70 2.09 -8.86 7.14
CA SER A 70 3.08 -8.55 8.17
C SER A 70 3.67 -7.16 7.97
N ILE A 71 3.78 -6.39 9.05
CA ILE A 71 4.40 -5.06 9.02
C ILE A 71 5.90 -5.19 8.71
N THR A 72 6.56 -6.22 9.21
CA THR A 72 7.98 -6.46 8.98
C THR A 72 8.24 -6.79 7.51
N GLU A 73 7.48 -7.72 6.93
CA GLU A 73 7.58 -8.04 5.50
C GLU A 73 7.25 -6.83 4.63
N ALA A 74 6.31 -5.98 5.04
CA ALA A 74 5.99 -4.76 4.32
C ALA A 74 7.17 -3.78 4.33
N TYR A 75 7.91 -3.69 5.45
CA TYR A 75 9.11 -2.87 5.50
C TYR A 75 10.20 -3.43 4.57
N GLU A 76 10.46 -4.73 4.59
CA GLU A 76 11.42 -5.39 3.69
C GLU A 76 11.08 -5.16 2.21
N LEU A 77 9.79 -5.23 1.85
CA LEU A 77 9.34 -4.88 0.50
C LEU A 77 9.62 -3.41 0.17
N MET A 78 9.39 -2.47 1.10
CA MET A 78 9.71 -1.05 0.88
C MET A 78 11.20 -0.84 0.60
N GLU A 79 12.10 -1.58 1.27
CA GLU A 79 13.54 -1.45 1.07
C GLU A 79 13.94 -1.71 -0.40
N GLY A 80 13.23 -2.60 -1.09
CA GLY A 80 13.43 -2.88 -2.52
C GLY A 80 12.96 -1.78 -3.48
N LEU A 81 12.22 -0.77 -3.01
CA LEU A 81 11.55 0.24 -3.86
C LEU A 81 12.41 1.49 -4.13
N SER A 82 13.71 1.31 -4.39
CA SER A 82 14.66 2.41 -4.60
C SER A 82 14.49 3.18 -5.92
N THR A 83 13.69 2.66 -6.85
CA THR A 83 13.52 3.20 -8.21
C THR A 83 12.18 3.90 -8.45
N LEU A 84 11.39 4.14 -7.40
CA LEU A 84 10.12 4.83 -7.53
C LEU A 84 10.30 6.28 -8.02
N ARG A 85 9.40 6.73 -8.89
CA ARG A 85 9.41 8.09 -9.43
C ARG A 85 8.69 9.02 -8.46
N PRO A 86 9.32 10.10 -7.95
CA PRO A 86 8.71 10.99 -6.97
C PRO A 86 7.33 11.51 -7.37
N LYS A 87 7.15 11.93 -8.63
CA LYS A 87 5.88 12.45 -9.14
C LYS A 87 4.74 11.42 -9.04
N GLN A 88 5.01 10.16 -9.36
CA GLN A 88 4.02 9.09 -9.27
C GLN A 88 3.68 8.75 -7.81
N VAL A 89 4.69 8.75 -6.94
CA VAL A 89 4.50 8.54 -5.50
C VAL A 89 3.69 9.68 -4.88
N GLN A 90 3.95 10.93 -5.26
CA GLN A 90 3.20 12.10 -4.81
C GLN A 90 1.72 11.96 -5.15
N GLU A 91 1.40 11.70 -6.43
CA GLU A 91 0.03 11.52 -6.91
C GLU A 91 -0.69 10.38 -6.16
N LEU A 92 0.00 9.25 -5.95
CA LEU A 92 -0.53 8.13 -5.18
C LEU A 92 -0.84 8.49 -3.74
N LEU A 93 0.06 9.20 -3.06
CA LEU A 93 -0.12 9.60 -1.66
C LEU A 93 -1.19 10.67 -1.49
N GLU A 94 -1.32 11.62 -2.43
CA GLU A 94 -2.39 12.62 -2.42
C GLU A 94 -3.77 11.96 -2.69
N SER A 95 -3.84 11.00 -3.61
CA SER A 95 -5.08 10.30 -3.95
C SER A 95 -5.49 9.24 -2.91
N CYS A 96 -4.56 8.73 -2.10
CA CYS A 96 -4.83 7.69 -1.12
C CYS A 96 -5.67 8.20 0.07
N LYS A 97 -6.77 7.51 0.36
CA LYS A 97 -7.70 7.81 1.46
C LYS A 97 -7.25 7.20 2.79
N SER A 98 -6.42 6.15 2.76
CA SER A 98 -5.97 5.48 3.98
C SER A 98 -4.84 6.24 4.66
N ILE A 99 -5.17 6.96 5.73
CA ILE A 99 -4.19 7.64 6.58
C ILE A 99 -3.11 6.68 7.09
N LYS A 100 -3.50 5.45 7.47
CA LYS A 100 -2.58 4.41 7.93
C LYS A 100 -1.55 4.07 6.84
N ALA A 101 -2.01 3.78 5.62
CA ALA A 101 -1.12 3.38 4.53
C ALA A 101 -0.17 4.52 4.14
N LYS A 102 -0.67 5.77 4.06
CA LYS A 102 0.15 6.95 3.78
C LYS A 102 1.27 7.14 4.81
N ARG A 103 0.94 7.07 6.10
CA ARG A 103 1.92 7.22 7.19
C ARG A 103 2.96 6.11 7.17
N LEU A 104 2.54 4.86 7.00
CA LEU A 104 3.47 3.74 6.89
C LEU A 104 4.38 3.87 5.68
N PHE A 105 3.83 4.27 4.53
CA PHE A 105 4.60 4.44 3.29
C PHE A 105 5.68 5.48 3.47
N LEU A 106 5.33 6.66 3.99
CA LEU A 106 6.29 7.73 4.22
C LEU A 106 7.34 7.34 5.26
N TYR A 107 6.92 6.73 6.38
CA TYR A 107 7.84 6.31 7.42
C TYR A 107 8.83 5.26 6.92
N PHE A 108 8.36 4.21 6.24
CA PHE A 108 9.23 3.16 5.74
C PHE A 108 10.14 3.66 4.61
N ALA A 109 9.65 4.53 3.74
CA ALA A 109 10.48 5.11 2.69
C ALA A 109 11.59 6.01 3.24
N GLU A 110 11.28 6.81 4.26
CA GLU A 110 12.28 7.62 4.97
C GLU A 110 13.29 6.75 5.69
N ARG A 111 12.82 5.72 6.41
CA ARG A 111 13.68 4.79 7.16
C ARG A 111 14.60 3.99 6.26
N ALA A 112 14.11 3.56 5.08
CA ALA A 112 14.91 2.88 4.07
C ALA A 112 15.93 3.81 3.37
N GLY A 113 15.89 5.12 3.62
CA GLY A 113 16.86 6.07 3.08
C GLY A 113 16.72 6.30 1.58
N HIS A 114 15.52 6.17 1.02
CA HIS A 114 15.31 6.28 -0.42
C HIS A 114 15.66 7.67 -0.95
N SER A 115 16.54 7.74 -1.94
CA SER A 115 17.01 9.01 -2.53
C SER A 115 15.90 9.85 -3.16
N TRP A 116 14.83 9.19 -3.64
CA TRP A 116 13.65 9.84 -4.21
C TRP A 116 12.75 10.49 -3.15
N PHE A 117 12.87 10.11 -1.88
CA PHE A 117 11.99 10.57 -0.80
C PHE A 117 12.08 12.08 -0.56
N LYS A 118 13.26 12.67 -0.72
CA LYS A 118 13.49 14.12 -0.55
C LYS A 118 12.72 15.00 -1.54
N TYR A 119 12.17 14.42 -2.61
CA TYR A 119 11.37 15.13 -3.62
C TYR A 119 9.86 15.01 -3.37
N ILE A 120 9.43 14.35 -2.28
CA ILE A 120 8.04 14.24 -1.89
C ILE A 120 7.65 15.46 -1.05
N ASP A 121 6.64 16.19 -1.51
CA ASP A 121 6.06 17.32 -0.80
C ASP A 121 5.01 16.82 0.20
N GLN A 122 5.46 16.60 1.44
CA GLN A 122 4.59 16.11 2.51
C GLN A 122 3.53 17.13 2.95
N THR A 123 3.67 18.41 2.60
CA THR A 123 2.70 19.45 2.99
C THR A 123 1.36 19.30 2.26
N LYS A 124 1.37 18.62 1.10
CA LYS A 124 0.18 18.32 0.29
C LYS A 124 -0.49 17.00 0.65
N ILE A 125 0.13 16.21 1.51
CA ILE A 125 -0.36 14.88 1.86
C ILE A 125 -1.10 14.97 3.20
N ASP A 126 -2.41 14.75 3.17
CA ASP A 126 -3.18 14.65 4.41
C ASP A 126 -2.77 13.39 5.20
N LEU A 127 -2.09 13.59 6.33
CA LEU A 127 -1.74 12.52 7.26
C LEU A 127 -2.73 12.39 8.41
N GLY A 128 -3.82 13.16 8.42
CA GLY A 128 -4.85 13.12 9.45
C GLY A 128 -4.32 13.39 10.87
N SER A 129 -5.21 13.20 11.85
CA SER A 129 -4.92 13.42 13.26
C SER A 129 -4.90 12.10 14.06
N GLY A 130 -4.42 12.17 15.30
CA GLY A 130 -4.38 11.04 16.23
C GLY A 130 -3.31 9.99 15.94
N ASN A 131 -3.02 9.16 16.95
CA ASN A 131 -2.08 8.05 16.84
C ASN A 131 -2.75 6.84 16.20
N ARG A 132 -2.02 6.13 15.33
CA ARG A 132 -2.46 4.84 14.77
C ARG A 132 -1.58 3.75 15.36
N SER A 133 -2.19 2.92 16.21
CA SER A 133 -1.50 1.79 16.80
C SER A 133 -1.64 0.55 15.94
N LEU A 134 -0.51 -0.05 15.58
CA LEU A 134 -0.42 -1.24 14.76
C LEU A 134 0.09 -2.45 15.55
N THR A 135 0.36 -2.27 16.85
CA THR A 135 0.69 -3.34 17.80
C THR A 135 0.24 -2.94 19.20
N LYS A 136 -0.10 -3.92 20.05
CA LYS A 136 -0.51 -3.66 21.44
C LYS A 136 0.63 -3.16 22.33
N LYS A 137 1.88 -3.53 22.03
CA LYS A 137 3.07 -3.21 22.84
C LYS A 137 4.17 -2.60 21.96
N GLY A 138 3.86 -1.46 21.35
CA GLY A 138 4.77 -0.76 20.45
C GLY A 138 5.41 0.49 21.02
N MET A 139 6.24 1.12 20.20
CA MET A 139 6.83 2.43 20.45
C MET A 139 6.26 3.45 19.45
N LEU A 140 6.05 4.67 19.93
CA LEU A 140 5.50 5.76 19.13
C LEU A 140 6.59 6.40 18.27
N VAL A 141 6.45 6.29 16.95
CA VAL A 141 7.16 7.12 15.97
C VAL A 141 6.41 8.44 15.86
N ALA A 142 6.84 9.43 16.64
CA ALA A 142 6.12 10.69 16.84
C ALA A 142 5.87 11.47 15.54
N LYS A 143 6.87 11.52 14.65
CA LYS A 143 6.80 12.21 13.35
C LYS A 143 5.59 11.78 12.51
N TYR A 144 5.31 10.47 12.49
CA TYR A 144 4.22 9.89 11.70
C TYR A 144 3.00 9.48 12.55
N LYS A 145 3.05 9.69 13.87
CA LYS A 145 1.98 9.30 14.82
C LYS A 145 1.59 7.82 14.66
N LEU A 146 2.59 6.96 14.52
CA LEU A 146 2.44 5.50 14.38
C LEU A 146 2.98 4.81 15.63
N VAL A 147 2.25 3.84 16.18
CA VAL A 147 2.78 2.94 17.21
C VAL A 147 3.10 1.61 16.56
N LEU A 148 4.39 1.30 16.47
CA LEU A 148 4.96 0.17 15.75
C LEU A 148 5.69 -0.79 16.70
N PRO A 149 5.92 -2.06 16.31
CA PRO A 149 6.84 -2.95 17.01
C PRO A 149 8.19 -2.25 17.24
N LYS A 150 8.86 -2.56 18.36
CA LYS A 150 10.07 -1.83 18.77
C LYS A 150 11.18 -1.92 17.71
N GLU A 151 11.29 -3.07 17.06
CA GLU A 151 12.23 -3.38 16.00
C GLU A 151 12.04 -2.45 14.78
N LEU A 152 10.81 -1.97 14.58
CA LEU A 152 10.42 -1.09 13.49
C LEU A 152 10.19 0.36 13.93
N ALA A 153 10.48 0.71 15.18
CA ALA A 153 10.31 2.06 15.71
C ALA A 153 11.63 2.73 16.10
N GLN A 154 12.73 1.97 16.00
CA GLN A 154 14.11 2.42 16.18
C GLN A 154 14.64 3.09 14.92
#